data_AF-A0A842WR90-F1
#
_entry.id   AF-A0A842WR90-F1
#
_cell.length_a   1.000
_cell.length_b   1.000
_cell.length_c   1.000
_cell.angle_alpha   90.00
_cell.angle_beta   90.00
_cell.angle_gamma   90.00
#
_symmetry.space_group_name_H-M   'P 1'
#
loop_
_entity.id
_entity.type
_entity.pdbx_description
1 polymer ?
#
loop_
_entity_poly.entity_id
_entity_poly.type
_entity_poly.pdbx_seq_one_letter_code
_entity_poly.pdbx_strand_id
1 'polypeptide(L)'
;MSDEEVGKEIDEYIQSVEKLLPGNFETIDLLEDLRAHIVESYNDKLSQMPTKDKRIIISTVLQDLGSPKEIAEEYKKERAKEESPIAERKSVGYIAARITISAVVILLASYILHHLTDGNIDFFFAAIVMSFFVVLEFIVRGWLTEERRVSR
;
A
#
# COMPACT_ATOMS: atom_id res chain seq x y z
N MET A 1 -25.82 16.28 26.32
CA MET A 1 -25.71 15.85 24.91
C MET A 1 -26.10 14.39 24.82
N SER A 2 -26.99 14.00 23.91
CA SER A 2 -27.40 12.61 23.67
C SER A 2 -26.43 11.91 22.71
N ASP A 3 -26.47 10.57 22.65
CA ASP A 3 -25.65 9.81 21.70
C ASP A 3 -26.04 10.10 20.24
N GLU A 4 -27.30 10.46 20.00
CA GLU A 4 -27.79 10.88 18.70
C GLU A 4 -27.19 12.24 18.28
N GLU A 5 -26.99 13.16 19.22
CA GLU A 5 -26.31 14.43 18.96
C GLU A 5 -24.81 14.21 18.67
N VAL A 6 -24.17 13.22 19.30
CA VAL A 6 -22.78 12.85 19.01
C VAL A 6 -22.69 12.32 17.58
N GLY A 7 -23.59 11.42 17.18
CA GLY A 7 -23.64 10.88 15.83
C GLY A 7 -23.77 11.98 14.77
N LYS A 8 -24.64 12.97 15.02
CA LYS A 8 -24.78 14.14 14.11
C LYS A 8 -23.50 14.95 13.98
N GLU A 9 -22.78 15.19 15.09
CA GLU A 9 -21.53 15.96 15.06
C GLU A 9 -20.43 15.22 14.27
N ILE A 10 -20.38 13.88 14.38
CA ILE A 10 -19.51 13.03 13.56
C ILE A 10 -19.91 13.10 12.09
N ASP A 11 -21.20 12.98 11.78
CA ASP A 11 -21.72 13.04 10.41
C ASP A 11 -21.39 14.39 9.74
N GLU A 12 -21.58 15.49 10.46
CA GLU A 12 -21.26 16.85 9.98
C GLU A 12 -19.76 17.01 9.70
N TYR A 13 -18.90 16.42 10.54
CA TYR A 13 -17.47 16.40 10.33
C TYR A 13 -17.10 15.60 9.07
N ILE A 14 -17.62 14.38 8.93
CA ILE A 14 -17.38 13.51 7.76
C ILE A 14 -17.86 14.18 6.47
N GLN A 15 -19.06 14.78 6.46
CA GLN A 15 -19.56 15.53 5.30
C GLN A 15 -18.67 16.73 4.95
N SER A 16 -18.03 17.35 5.94
CA SER A 16 -17.10 18.45 5.70
C SER A 16 -15.80 17.98 5.04
N VAL A 17 -15.33 16.78 5.39
CA VAL A 17 -14.18 16.12 4.73
C VAL A 17 -14.56 15.68 3.31
N GLU A 18 -15.72 15.02 3.14
CA GLU A 18 -16.23 14.54 1.86
C GLU A 18 -16.28 15.64 0.80
N LYS A 19 -16.77 16.84 1.16
CA LYS A 19 -16.83 18.00 0.25
C LYS A 19 -15.47 18.46 -0.29
N LEU A 20 -14.38 18.11 0.40
CA LEU A 20 -13.01 18.50 0.03
C LEU A 20 -12.28 17.41 -0.76
N LEU A 21 -12.84 16.20 -0.79
CA LEU A 21 -12.26 15.03 -1.42
C LEU A 21 -12.98 14.69 -2.75
N PRO A 22 -12.29 14.02 -3.69
CA PRO A 22 -12.92 13.55 -4.92
C PRO A 22 -13.92 12.43 -4.61
N GLY A 23 -15.13 12.47 -5.16
CA GLY A 23 -16.17 11.44 -4.95
C GLY A 23 -15.90 10.13 -5.69
N ASN A 24 -14.80 9.44 -5.35
CA ASN A 24 -14.42 8.13 -5.87
C ASN A 24 -14.49 7.05 -4.77
N PHE A 25 -14.34 5.78 -5.17
CA PHE A 25 -14.44 4.64 -4.25
C PHE A 25 -13.44 4.73 -3.08
N GLU A 26 -12.19 5.09 -3.34
CA GLU A 26 -11.16 5.21 -2.31
C GLU A 26 -11.48 6.30 -1.28
N THR A 27 -12.09 7.42 -1.69
CA THR A 27 -12.56 8.45 -0.77
C THR A 27 -13.71 7.94 0.11
N ILE A 28 -14.60 7.12 -0.45
CA ILE A 28 -15.71 6.54 0.32
C ILE A 28 -15.15 5.63 1.42
N ASP A 29 -14.21 4.75 1.06
CA ASP A 29 -13.54 3.86 2.01
C ASP A 29 -12.82 4.66 3.10
N LEU A 30 -12.06 5.70 2.73
CA LEU A 30 -11.39 6.57 3.68
C LEU A 30 -12.37 7.23 4.66
N LEU A 31 -13.52 7.70 4.18
CA LEU A 31 -14.54 8.34 5.03
C LEU A 31 -15.20 7.34 5.97
N GLU A 32 -15.38 6.08 5.53
CA GLU A 32 -15.88 5.00 6.37
C GLU A 32 -14.88 4.63 7.48
N ASP A 33 -13.60 4.50 7.13
CA ASP A 33 -12.51 4.27 8.09
C ASP A 33 -12.40 5.43 9.09
N LEU A 34 -12.48 6.67 8.60
CA LEU A 34 -12.42 7.87 9.43
C LEU A 34 -13.58 7.91 10.43
N ARG A 35 -14.80 7.58 9.97
CA ARG A 35 -15.99 7.47 10.82
C ARG A 35 -15.79 6.42 11.90
N ALA A 36 -15.32 5.23 11.53
CA ALA A 36 -15.07 4.14 12.48
C ALA A 36 -14.05 4.57 13.54
N HIS A 37 -12.96 5.21 13.12
CA HIS A 37 -11.90 5.67 14.01
C HIS A 37 -12.37 6.76 14.99
N ILE A 38 -13.22 7.70 14.55
CA ILE A 38 -13.81 8.72 15.43
C ILE A 38 -14.69 8.08 16.50
N VAL A 39 -15.52 7.10 16.12
CA VAL A 39 -16.41 6.38 17.05
C VAL A 39 -15.61 5.57 18.06
N GLU A 40 -14.58 4.85 17.62
CA GLU A 40 -13.67 4.11 18.49
C GLU A 40 -12.97 5.04 19.48
N SER A 41 -12.34 6.11 18.98
CA SER A 41 -11.65 7.12 19.80
C SER A 41 -12.57 7.79 20.80
N TYR A 42 -13.83 8.04 20.42
CA TYR A 42 -14.86 8.58 21.30
C TYR A 42 -15.17 7.61 22.44
N ASN A 43 -15.40 6.33 22.14
CA ASN A 43 -15.70 5.30 23.14
C ASN A 43 -14.51 5.06 24.10
N ASP A 44 -13.29 5.10 23.57
CA ASP A 44 -12.07 4.99 24.37
C ASP A 44 -11.93 6.16 25.34
N LYS A 45 -12.10 7.39 24.86
CA LYS A 45 -12.05 8.58 25.73
C LYS A 45 -13.22 8.64 26.71
N LEU A 46 -14.41 8.17 26.31
CA LEU A 46 -15.55 8.04 27.21
C LEU A 46 -15.25 7.07 28.36
N SER A 47 -14.57 5.96 28.07
CA SER A 47 -14.14 4.98 29.07
C SER A 47 -13.07 5.53 30.00
N GLN A 48 -12.16 6.37 29.48
CA GLN A 48 -11.09 7.02 30.26
C GLN A 48 -11.58 8.23 31.08
N MET A 49 -12.63 8.92 30.61
CA MET A 49 -13.16 10.16 31.20
C MET A 49 -14.69 10.11 31.38
N PRO A 50 -15.25 9.15 32.14
CA PRO A 50 -16.69 8.92 32.20
C PRO A 50 -17.48 10.07 32.84
N THR A 51 -16.82 10.93 33.61
CA THR A 51 -17.44 12.08 34.28
C THR A 51 -17.41 13.36 33.45
N LYS A 52 -16.72 13.38 32.30
CA LYS A 52 -16.68 14.55 31.43
C LYS A 52 -17.92 14.62 30.54
N ASP A 53 -18.30 15.84 30.18
CA ASP A 53 -19.39 16.06 29.23
C ASP A 53 -19.02 15.43 27.87
N LYS A 54 -19.96 14.66 27.30
CA LYS A 54 -19.86 14.07 25.98
C LYS A 54 -19.46 15.08 24.90
N ARG A 55 -19.91 16.34 25.03
CA ARG A 55 -19.52 17.43 24.12
C ARG A 55 -18.01 17.72 24.17
N ILE A 56 -17.43 17.71 25.36
CA ILE A 56 -15.98 17.93 25.54
C ILE A 56 -15.21 16.76 24.94
N ILE A 57 -15.71 15.53 25.14
CA ILE A 57 -15.07 14.32 24.63
C ILE A 57 -15.03 14.33 23.10
N ILE A 58 -16.17 14.51 22.43
CA ILE A 58 -16.21 14.52 20.97
C ILE A 58 -15.40 15.69 20.38
N SER A 59 -15.49 16.89 20.97
CA SER A 59 -14.68 18.03 20.56
C SER A 59 -13.17 17.74 20.69
N THR A 60 -12.76 16.98 21.71
CA THR A 60 -11.36 16.56 21.88
C THR A 60 -10.97 15.55 20.79
N VAL A 61 -11.82 14.56 20.48
CA VAL A 61 -11.56 13.59 19.40
C VAL A 61 -11.42 14.29 18.06
N LEU A 62 -12.34 15.19 17.72
CA LEU A 62 -12.29 15.92 16.45
C LEU A 62 -11.11 16.88 16.38
N GLN A 63 -10.70 17.47 17.51
CA GLN A 63 -9.50 18.30 17.59
C GLN A 63 -8.21 17.47 17.41
N ASP A 64 -8.15 16.27 17.99
CA ASP A 64 -7.02 15.36 17.85
C ASP A 64 -6.88 14.83 16.41
N LEU A 65 -8.01 14.63 15.71
CA LEU A 65 -8.04 14.26 14.29
C LEU A 65 -7.52 15.36 13.35
N GLY A 66 -7.59 16.62 13.79
CA GLY A 66 -7.28 17.78 12.96
C GLY A 66 -8.49 18.31 12.18
N SER A 67 -8.26 19.37 11.41
CA SER A 67 -9.31 20.00 10.62
C SER A 67 -9.62 19.21 9.34
N PRO A 68 -10.87 19.27 8.81
CA PRO A 68 -11.20 18.62 7.54
C PRO A 68 -10.28 19.03 6.37
N LYS A 69 -9.75 20.26 6.41
CA LYS A 69 -8.78 20.74 5.42
C LYS A 69 -7.42 20.07 5.56
N GLU A 70 -6.95 19.84 6.77
CA GLU A 70 -5.68 19.14 7.01
C GLU A 70 -5.76 17.70 6.52
N ILE A 71 -6.87 16.99 6.81
CA ILE A 71 -7.11 15.64 6.31
C ILE A 71 -7.15 15.62 4.78
N ALA A 72 -7.87 16.55 4.16
CA ALA A 72 -7.94 16.62 2.70
C ALA A 72 -6.58 16.97 2.05
N GLU A 73 -5.79 17.83 2.68
CA GLU A 73 -4.43 18.14 2.23
C GLU A 73 -3.47 16.97 2.43
N GLU A 74 -3.61 16.21 3.51
CA GLU A 74 -2.81 15.00 3.75
C GLU A 74 -3.17 13.91 2.73
N TYR A 75 -4.46 13.68 2.47
CA TYR A 75 -4.92 12.80 1.40
C TYR A 75 -4.33 13.20 0.04
N LYS A 76 -4.38 14.50 -0.30
CA LYS A 76 -3.77 15.01 -1.54
C LYS A 76 -2.27 14.86 -1.55
N LYS A 77 -1.57 15.01 -0.43
CA LYS A 77 -0.11 14.82 -0.34
C LYS A 77 0.26 13.36 -0.47
N GLU A 78 -0.50 12.43 0.11
CA GLU A 78 -0.29 11.00 -0.05
C GLU A 78 -0.53 10.58 -1.51
N ARG A 79 -1.66 11.00 -2.09
CA ARG A 79 -1.92 10.83 -3.52
C ARG A 79 -0.88 11.51 -4.39
N ALA A 80 -0.45 12.72 -4.09
CA ALA A 80 0.60 13.42 -4.83
C ALA A 80 1.99 12.84 -4.58
N LYS A 81 2.18 11.98 -3.57
CA LYS A 81 3.42 11.22 -3.31
C LYS A 81 3.37 9.86 -4.02
N GLU A 82 2.20 9.25 -4.12
CA GLU A 82 1.93 8.10 -4.99
C GLU A 82 1.95 8.48 -6.49
N GLU A 83 1.43 9.66 -6.83
CA GLU A 83 1.48 10.28 -8.17
C GLU A 83 2.75 11.12 -8.38
N SER A 84 3.51 11.42 -7.33
CA SER A 84 4.86 11.95 -7.55
C SER A 84 5.58 10.85 -8.30
N PRO A 85 6.13 11.14 -9.49
CA PRO A 85 7.02 10.21 -10.11
C PRO A 85 8.33 10.28 -9.31
N ILE A 86 8.35 9.73 -8.09
CA ILE A 86 9.43 8.78 -7.81
C ILE A 86 9.21 7.72 -8.84
N ALA A 87 9.82 7.98 -9.98
CA ALA A 87 9.56 7.23 -11.16
C ALA A 87 9.78 5.78 -10.77
N GLU A 88 8.75 4.95 -10.95
CA GLU A 88 8.94 3.61 -11.49
C GLU A 88 9.59 3.70 -12.89
N ARG A 89 10.54 4.63 -13.14
CA ARG A 89 11.80 4.21 -13.72
C ARG A 89 12.32 3.15 -12.75
N LYS A 90 11.90 1.91 -12.97
CA LYS A 90 12.88 0.82 -13.06
C LYS A 90 13.96 1.39 -13.97
N SER A 91 14.96 2.04 -13.36
CA SER A 91 16.02 2.68 -14.12
C SER A 91 16.53 1.58 -15.03
N VAL A 92 16.84 1.88 -16.28
CA VAL A 92 17.42 0.88 -17.18
C VAL A 92 18.58 0.15 -16.46
N GLY A 93 19.27 0.84 -15.55
CA GLY A 93 20.23 0.28 -14.58
C GLY A 93 19.70 -0.82 -13.65
N TYR A 94 18.51 -0.72 -13.04
CA TYR A 94 17.94 -1.80 -12.22
C TYR A 94 17.61 -3.04 -13.06
N ILE A 95 17.01 -2.86 -14.24
CA ILE A 95 16.71 -3.98 -15.14
C ILE A 95 18.01 -4.62 -15.64
N ALA A 96 18.99 -3.81 -16.06
CA ALA A 96 20.31 -4.28 -16.49
C ALA A 96 21.08 -4.98 -15.36
N ALA A 97 21.04 -4.46 -14.13
CA ALA A 97 21.66 -5.08 -12.97
C ALA A 97 21.03 -6.43 -12.66
N ARG A 98 19.69 -6.51 -12.69
CA ARG A 98 18.97 -7.77 -12.47
C ARG A 98 19.30 -8.81 -13.55
N ILE A 99 19.30 -8.41 -14.83
CA ILE A 99 19.68 -9.29 -15.94
C ILE A 99 21.14 -9.78 -15.77
N THR A 100 22.05 -8.89 -15.43
CA THR A 100 23.46 -9.23 -15.20
C THR A 100 23.62 -10.24 -14.07
N ILE A 101 22.97 -10.02 -12.93
CA ILE A 101 23.01 -10.96 -11.79
C ILE A 101 22.43 -12.31 -12.19
N SER A 102 21.27 -12.33 -12.86
CA SER A 102 20.67 -13.58 -13.34
C SER A 102 21.59 -14.33 -14.30
N ALA A 103 22.25 -13.63 -15.22
CA ALA A 103 23.20 -14.24 -16.15
C ALA A 103 24.39 -14.86 -15.41
N VAL A 104 24.95 -14.17 -14.42
CA VAL A 104 26.04 -14.69 -13.58
C VAL A 104 25.61 -15.97 -12.85
N VAL A 105 24.42 -15.98 -12.25
CA VAL A 105 23.88 -17.15 -11.56
C VAL A 105 23.70 -18.34 -12.51
N ILE A 106 23.16 -18.10 -13.71
CA ILE A 106 22.99 -19.15 -14.74
C ILE A 106 24.33 -19.73 -15.15
N LEU A 107 25.34 -18.90 -15.40
CA LEU A 107 26.68 -19.35 -15.79
C LEU A 107 27.35 -20.16 -14.68
N LEU A 108 27.24 -19.71 -13.42
CA LEU A 108 27.77 -20.44 -12.25
C LEU A 108 27.06 -21.78 -12.05
N ALA A 109 25.73 -21.80 -12.11
CA ALA A 109 24.95 -23.03 -11.95
C ALA A 109 25.28 -24.03 -13.06
N SER A 110 25.39 -23.56 -14.31
CA SER A 110 25.73 -24.40 -15.47
C SER A 110 27.15 -24.95 -15.36
N TYR A 111 28.10 -24.15 -14.89
CA TYR A 111 29.49 -24.59 -14.65
C TYR A 111 29.56 -25.67 -13.57
N ILE A 112 28.88 -25.47 -12.44
CA ILE A 112 28.82 -26.46 -11.35
C ILE A 112 28.16 -27.75 -11.84
N LEU A 113 27.06 -27.65 -12.60
CA LEU A 113 26.34 -28.82 -13.11
C LEU A 113 27.20 -29.63 -14.11
N HIS A 114 27.92 -28.95 -14.99
CA HIS A 114 28.85 -29.58 -15.92
C HIS A 114 29.97 -30.32 -15.18
N HIS A 115 30.54 -29.70 -14.14
CA HIS A 115 31.59 -30.33 -13.34
C HIS A 115 31.10 -31.49 -12.46
N LEU A 116 29.89 -31.39 -11.88
CA LEU A 116 29.31 -32.46 -11.06
C LEU A 116 28.87 -33.67 -11.88
N THR A 117 28.60 -33.49 -13.18
CA THR A 117 28.15 -34.55 -14.07
C THR A 117 29.28 -35.16 -14.90
N ASP A 118 30.54 -34.83 -14.60
CA ASP A 118 31.73 -35.22 -15.36
C ASP A 118 31.58 -34.94 -16.87
N GLY A 119 30.90 -33.85 -17.22
CA GLY A 119 30.65 -33.46 -18.60
C GLY A 119 29.53 -34.22 -19.32
N ASN A 120 28.76 -35.07 -18.65
CA ASN A 120 27.60 -35.74 -19.25
C ASN A 120 26.48 -34.76 -19.63
N ILE A 121 26.42 -33.60 -18.97
CA ILE A 121 25.53 -32.50 -19.36
C ILE A 121 26.35 -31.39 -19.98
N ASP A 122 26.03 -31.06 -21.23
CA ASP A 122 26.63 -29.94 -21.94
C ASP A 122 26.29 -28.63 -21.22
N PHE A 123 27.31 -27.82 -20.96
CA PHE A 123 27.19 -26.50 -20.37
C PHE A 123 26.16 -25.63 -21.08
N PHE A 124 26.12 -25.69 -22.42
CA PHE A 124 25.17 -24.91 -23.22
C PHE A 124 23.73 -25.38 -23.00
N PHE A 125 23.51 -26.69 -22.86
CA PHE A 125 22.19 -27.24 -22.57
C PHE A 125 21.69 -26.79 -21.18
N ALA A 126 22.55 -26.88 -20.17
CA ALA A 126 22.23 -26.41 -18.82
C ALA A 126 21.92 -24.90 -18.77
N ALA A 127 22.70 -24.09 -19.48
CA ALA A 127 22.49 -22.64 -19.54
C ALA A 127 21.16 -22.24 -20.20
N ILE A 128 20.76 -22.94 -21.27
CA ILE A 128 19.49 -22.71 -21.97
C ILE A 128 18.30 -23.07 -21.06
N VAL A 129 18.34 -24.23 -20.40
CA VAL A 129 17.28 -24.67 -19.49
C VAL A 129 17.13 -23.71 -18.32
N MET A 130 18.23 -23.29 -17.70
CA MET A 130 18.20 -22.32 -16.58
C MET A 130 17.70 -20.94 -17.01
N SER A 131 18.09 -20.48 -18.21
CA SER A 131 17.59 -19.22 -18.77
C SER A 131 16.06 -19.26 -18.97
N PHE A 132 15.55 -20.40 -19.43
CA PHE A 132 14.10 -20.60 -19.59
C PHE A 132 13.35 -20.49 -18.27
N PHE A 133 13.86 -21.08 -17.18
CA PHE A 133 13.25 -20.96 -15.85
C PHE A 133 13.26 -19.51 -15.33
N VAL A 134 14.33 -18.75 -15.57
CA VAL A 134 14.40 -17.33 -15.17
C VAL A 134 13.37 -16.48 -15.91
N VAL A 135 13.15 -16.75 -17.21
CA VAL A 135 12.13 -16.05 -18.00
C VAL A 135 10.73 -16.42 -17.52
N LEU A 136 10.47 -17.71 -17.25
CA LEU A 136 9.18 -18.15 -16.68
C LEU A 136 8.93 -17.51 -15.31
N GLU A 137 9.91 -17.51 -14.42
CA GLU A 137 9.80 -16.86 -13.11
C GLU A 137 9.50 -15.37 -13.26
N PHE A 138 10.13 -14.70 -14.22
CA PHE A 138 9.86 -13.29 -14.51
C PHE A 138 8.42 -13.06 -14.95
N ILE A 139 7.88 -13.90 -15.83
CA ILE A 139 6.48 -13.82 -16.29
C ILE A 139 5.51 -14.11 -15.15
N VAL A 140 5.74 -15.18 -14.38
CA VAL A 140 4.90 -15.59 -13.25
C VAL A 140 4.87 -14.51 -12.17
N ARG A 141 6.03 -13.95 -11.81
CA ARG A 141 6.08 -12.81 -10.86
C ARG A 141 5.40 -11.58 -11.43
N GLY A 142 5.47 -11.34 -12.74
CA GLY A 142 4.73 -10.28 -13.43
C GLY A 142 3.22 -10.44 -13.23
N TRP A 143 2.69 -11.63 -13.47
CA TRP A 143 1.26 -11.93 -13.30
C TRP A 143 0.80 -11.81 -11.84
N LEU A 144 1.60 -12.27 -10.88
CA LEU A 144 1.34 -12.12 -9.44
C LEU A 144 1.33 -10.66 -8.98
N THR A 145 2.09 -9.79 -9.65
CA THR A 145 2.12 -8.35 -9.33
C THR A 145 0.89 -7.65 -9.92
N GLU A 146 0.40 -8.12 -11.07
CA GLU A 146 -0.83 -7.65 -11.72
C GLU A 146 -2.09 -8.05 -10.92
N GLU A 147 -2.19 -9.31 -10.47
CA GLU A 147 -3.32 -9.78 -9.65
C GLU A 147 -3.45 -9.01 -8.33
N ARG A 148 -2.34 -8.62 -7.70
CA ARG A 148 -2.36 -7.76 -6.50
C ARG A 148 -2.81 -6.33 -6.76
N ARG A 149 -2.73 -5.83 -8.01
CA ARG A 149 -3.25 -4.51 -8.40
C ARG A 149 -4.74 -4.55 -8.75
N VAL A 150 -5.28 -5.71 -9.12
CA VAL A 150 -6.70 -5.88 -9.52
C VAL A 150 -7.60 -6.31 -8.34
N SER A 151 -7.01 -6.83 -7.26
CA SER A 151 -7.71 -7.22 -6.03
C SER A 151 -7.72 -6.12 -4.94
N ARG A 152 -7.24 -4.92 -5.25
CA ARG A 152 -7.42 -3.70 -4.44
C ARG A 152 -8.34 -2.77 -5.21
#